data_AF-A0A3A5AIE3-F1
#
_entry.id   AF-A0A3A5AIE3-F1
#
_cell.length_a   1.000
_cell.length_b   1.000
_cell.length_c   1.000
_cell.angle_alpha   90.00
_cell.angle_beta   90.00
_cell.angle_gamma   90.00
#
_symmetry.space_group_name_H-M   'P 1'
#
loop_
_entity.id
_entity.type
_entity.pdbx_description
1 polymer ?
#
loop_
_entity_poly.entity_id
_entity_poly.type
_entity_poly.pdbx_seq_one_letter_code
_entity_poly.pdbx_strand_id
1 'polypeptide(L)'
;SVPRMDIDLRLDVRQYSTIDNQSRLLVFQHPAKYEIGLKYATFAANADLIRKNAAHEFLTIVRGLTHLPPDTLTLELSEKINNLFEAHVGFNNFYNEPAHAKFLAAYIPGTGVIPDAVRAIYVKTLIMCRIGNGHGVCWAARAYYDELIERFQESEILAVTNLVLDSDVSSRLQFSECATNYNTICQQLRQRAVNQRTITALDRIINTTPQQLPNLIRTTEMRRILGVQ
;
A
#
# COMPACT_ATOMS: atom_id res chain seq x y z
N SER A 1 16.89 21.34 -34.56
CA SER A 1 15.41 21.39 -34.68
C SER A 1 14.91 19.96 -34.64
N VAL A 2 14.53 19.49 -33.44
CA VAL A 2 14.05 18.12 -33.24
C VAL A 2 12.56 18.09 -33.62
N PRO A 3 12.11 17.20 -34.53
CA PRO A 3 10.72 17.19 -34.97
C PRO A 3 9.79 16.73 -33.85
N ARG A 4 8.64 17.41 -33.73
CA ARG A 4 7.51 17.03 -32.87
C ARG A 4 7.04 15.63 -33.24
N MET A 5 7.09 14.73 -32.28
CA MET A 5 6.52 13.40 -32.38
C MET A 5 5.04 13.46 -31.98
N ASP A 6 4.20 13.95 -32.90
CA ASP A 6 2.79 13.59 -32.94
C ASP A 6 2.70 12.13 -33.39
N ILE A 7 3.00 11.20 -32.49
CA ILE A 7 2.76 9.76 -32.70
C ILE A 7 1.46 9.38 -32.02
N ASP A 8 0.51 9.16 -32.91
CA ASP A 8 -0.79 8.54 -32.73
C ASP A 8 -0.72 7.36 -31.72
N LEU A 9 -1.25 7.59 -30.53
CA LEU A 9 -1.30 6.63 -29.41
C LEU A 9 -1.91 5.26 -29.74
N ARG A 10 -2.57 5.09 -30.89
CA ARG A 10 -3.06 3.79 -31.37
C ARG A 10 -1.99 2.95 -32.08
N LEU A 11 -0.95 3.59 -32.62
CA LEU A 11 0.14 2.88 -33.31
C LEU A 11 1.22 2.40 -32.34
N ASP A 12 1.45 3.10 -31.21
CA ASP A 12 2.46 2.70 -30.24
C ASP A 12 2.13 1.38 -29.53
N VAL A 13 0.87 1.15 -29.13
CA VAL A 13 0.54 0.05 -28.21
C VAL A 13 0.51 -1.32 -28.88
N ARG A 14 0.20 -1.38 -30.19
CA ARG A 14 0.12 -2.65 -30.95
C ARG A 14 1.44 -3.07 -31.60
N GLN A 15 2.40 -2.17 -31.79
CA GLN A 15 3.70 -2.52 -32.38
C GLN A 15 4.72 -3.06 -31.38
N TYR A 16 4.46 -3.03 -30.06
CA TYR A 16 5.37 -3.56 -29.03
C TYR A 16 5.54 -5.10 -29.04
N SER A 17 4.83 -5.84 -29.90
CA SER A 17 5.07 -7.28 -30.09
C SER A 17 6.35 -7.59 -30.88
N THR A 18 7.04 -6.58 -31.43
CA THR A 18 8.21 -6.82 -32.30
C THR A 18 9.40 -5.84 -32.10
N ILE A 19 9.57 -5.25 -30.92
CA ILE A 19 10.54 -4.14 -30.76
C ILE A 19 11.87 -4.58 -30.11
N ASP A 20 12.95 -4.26 -30.83
CA ASP A 20 14.36 -4.41 -30.51
C ASP A 20 14.77 -3.83 -29.13
N ASN A 21 15.75 -4.48 -28.51
CA ASN A 21 16.35 -4.18 -27.21
C ASN A 21 16.71 -2.69 -26.98
N GLN A 22 17.00 -1.89 -28.01
CA GLN A 22 17.32 -0.47 -27.85
C GLN A 22 16.12 0.40 -27.42
N SER A 23 14.92 0.10 -27.92
CA SER A 23 13.70 0.84 -27.55
C SER A 23 13.25 0.54 -26.12
N ARG A 24 13.52 -0.69 -25.65
CA ARG A 24 13.35 -1.06 -24.25
C ARG A 24 14.22 -0.20 -23.34
N LEU A 25 15.47 0.07 -23.73
CA LEU A 25 16.45 0.79 -22.90
C LEU A 25 16.11 2.27 -22.70
N LEU A 26 15.57 2.96 -23.71
CA LEU A 26 15.15 4.36 -23.61
C LEU A 26 13.88 4.55 -22.76
N VAL A 27 12.97 3.57 -22.77
CA VAL A 27 11.72 3.58 -21.99
C VAL A 27 11.95 3.36 -20.48
N PHE A 28 13.12 2.86 -20.07
CA PHE A 28 13.47 2.79 -18.65
C PHE A 28 13.84 4.15 -18.05
N GLN A 29 13.97 5.21 -18.85
CA GLN A 29 14.25 6.54 -18.32
C GLN A 29 13.02 7.13 -17.62
N HIS A 30 13.24 7.63 -16.41
CA HIS A 30 12.24 8.27 -15.55
C HIS A 30 11.32 9.25 -16.31
N PRO A 31 11.81 10.15 -17.19
CA PRO A 31 10.95 11.15 -17.87
C PRO A 31 9.84 10.55 -18.74
N ALA A 32 10.13 9.46 -19.47
CA ALA A 32 9.13 8.80 -20.32
C ALA A 32 7.98 8.22 -19.48
N LYS A 33 8.28 7.67 -18.30
CA LYS A 33 7.25 7.14 -17.39
C LYS A 33 6.32 8.23 -16.86
N TYR A 34 6.84 9.42 -16.54
CA TYR A 34 6.00 10.56 -16.14
C TYR A 34 5.13 11.06 -17.29
N GLU A 35 5.66 11.13 -18.50
CA GLU A 35 4.86 11.55 -19.67
C GLU A 35 3.69 10.58 -19.91
N ILE A 36 3.95 9.27 -19.87
CA ILE A 36 2.88 8.28 -19.99
C ILE A 36 1.91 8.34 -18.80
N GLY A 37 2.39 8.63 -17.59
CA GLY A 37 1.52 8.88 -16.42
C GLY A 37 0.57 10.06 -16.61
N LEU A 38 1.04 11.17 -17.20
CA LEU A 38 0.20 12.32 -17.55
C LEU A 38 -0.83 11.97 -18.62
N LYS A 39 -0.42 11.20 -19.63
CA LYS A 39 -1.34 10.70 -20.68
C LYS A 39 -2.41 9.79 -20.07
N TYR A 40 -2.04 8.88 -19.17
CA TYR A 40 -2.99 8.04 -18.43
C TYR A 40 -4.05 8.88 -17.71
N ALA A 41 -3.62 9.88 -16.93
CA ALA A 41 -4.54 10.77 -16.21
C ALA A 41 -5.47 11.54 -17.17
N THR A 42 -4.94 12.01 -18.29
CA THR A 42 -5.71 12.72 -19.33
C THR A 42 -6.77 11.81 -19.96
N PHE A 43 -6.43 10.57 -20.30
CA PHE A 43 -7.41 9.62 -20.86
C PHE A 43 -8.48 9.23 -19.85
N ALA A 44 -8.10 9.05 -18.58
CA ALA A 44 -9.05 8.78 -17.51
C ALA A 44 -10.06 9.93 -17.33
N ALA A 45 -9.59 11.18 -17.32
CA ALA A 45 -10.44 12.37 -17.21
C ALA A 45 -11.42 12.51 -18.40
N ASN A 46 -11.02 12.06 -19.59
CA ASN A 46 -11.83 12.11 -20.81
C ASN A 46 -12.68 10.85 -21.04
N ALA A 47 -12.74 9.92 -20.09
CA ALA A 47 -13.40 8.61 -20.23
C ALA A 47 -12.94 7.78 -21.46
N ASP A 48 -11.73 8.02 -21.98
CA ASP A 48 -11.12 7.23 -23.05
C ASP A 48 -10.50 5.95 -22.45
N LEU A 49 -11.36 4.97 -22.18
CA LEU A 49 -10.97 3.72 -21.52
C LEU A 49 -9.95 2.91 -22.35
N ILE A 50 -10.01 2.99 -23.68
CA ILE A 50 -9.11 2.25 -24.56
C ILE A 50 -7.68 2.75 -24.38
N ARG A 51 -7.47 4.07 -24.47
CA ARG A 51 -6.13 4.66 -24.32
C ARG A 51 -5.67 4.66 -22.86
N LYS A 52 -6.60 4.82 -21.90
CA LYS A 52 -6.31 4.65 -20.47
C LYS A 52 -5.73 3.26 -20.19
N ASN A 53 -6.42 2.20 -20.63
CA ASN A 53 -6.00 0.82 -20.38
C ASN A 53 -4.67 0.49 -21.05
N ALA A 54 -4.45 0.98 -22.26
CA ALA A 54 -3.17 0.83 -22.94
C ALA A 54 -2.02 1.51 -22.20
N ALA A 55 -2.20 2.74 -21.72
CA ALA A 55 -1.21 3.43 -20.92
C ALA A 55 -0.94 2.70 -19.59
N HIS A 56 -1.99 2.17 -18.94
CA HIS A 56 -1.84 1.34 -17.74
C HIS A 56 -1.03 0.07 -18.00
N GLU A 57 -1.33 -0.66 -19.07
CA GLU A 57 -0.60 -1.88 -19.44
C GLU A 57 0.89 -1.59 -19.68
N PHE A 58 1.18 -0.53 -20.43
CA PHE A 58 2.55 -0.06 -20.63
C PHE A 58 3.25 0.26 -19.31
N LEU A 59 2.62 1.09 -18.45
CA LEU A 59 3.17 1.45 -17.14
C LEU A 59 3.37 0.22 -16.24
N THR A 60 2.51 -0.79 -16.36
CA THR A 60 2.66 -2.06 -15.62
C THR A 60 3.90 -2.81 -16.09
N ILE A 61 4.11 -2.95 -17.40
CA ILE A 61 5.25 -3.65 -18.00
C ILE A 61 6.58 -3.00 -17.58
N VAL A 62 6.62 -1.67 -17.56
CA VAL A 62 7.86 -0.90 -17.26
C VAL A 62 8.01 -0.58 -15.77
N ARG A 63 7.13 -1.10 -14.91
CA ARG A 63 7.06 -0.80 -13.46
C ARG A 63 7.03 0.71 -13.19
N GLY A 64 6.19 1.42 -13.92
CA GLY A 64 6.04 2.88 -13.92
C GLY A 64 4.76 3.40 -13.27
N LEU A 65 3.89 2.54 -12.71
CA LEU A 65 2.63 2.97 -12.07
C LEU A 65 2.85 3.94 -10.89
N THR A 66 4.03 3.91 -10.28
CA THR A 66 4.44 4.85 -9.22
C THR A 66 4.71 6.27 -9.74
N HIS A 67 4.76 6.47 -11.06
CA HIS A 67 5.04 7.76 -11.72
C HIS A 67 3.74 8.46 -12.18
N LEU A 68 2.58 7.95 -11.76
CA LEU A 68 1.32 8.62 -11.97
C LEU A 68 1.30 10.00 -11.28
N PRO A 69 0.56 10.99 -11.83
CA PRO A 69 0.34 12.26 -11.15
C PRO A 69 -0.22 12.05 -9.74
N PRO A 70 0.13 12.89 -8.74
CA PRO A 70 -0.22 12.66 -7.34
C PRO A 70 -1.72 12.41 -7.08
N ASP A 71 -2.60 13.19 -7.69
CA ASP A 71 -4.06 13.04 -7.53
C ASP A 71 -4.55 11.72 -8.13
N THR A 72 -4.04 11.37 -9.31
CA THR A 72 -4.36 10.11 -9.98
C THR A 72 -3.84 8.92 -9.18
N LEU A 73 -2.60 8.99 -8.68
CA LEU A 73 -2.02 7.96 -7.83
C LEU A 73 -2.83 7.77 -6.54
N THR A 74 -3.30 8.87 -5.94
CA THR A 74 -4.15 8.84 -4.75
C THR A 74 -5.46 8.09 -5.01
N LEU A 75 -6.13 8.38 -6.13
CA LEU A 75 -7.37 7.71 -6.51
C LEU A 75 -7.16 6.21 -6.77
N GLU A 76 -6.13 5.85 -7.54
CA GLU A 76 -5.79 4.44 -7.82
C GLU A 76 -5.44 3.69 -6.55
N LEU A 77 -4.60 4.27 -5.67
CA LEU A 77 -4.26 3.67 -4.39
C LEU A 77 -5.50 3.46 -3.53
N SER A 78 -6.37 4.46 -3.41
CA SER A 78 -7.62 4.33 -2.66
C SER A 78 -8.46 3.15 -3.16
N GLU A 79 -8.59 2.99 -4.49
CA GLU A 79 -9.31 1.87 -5.08
C GLU A 79 -8.64 0.52 -4.76
N LYS A 80 -7.31 0.40 -4.95
CA LYS A 80 -6.60 -0.87 -4.70
C LYS A 80 -6.58 -1.25 -3.22
N ILE A 81 -6.49 -0.28 -2.32
CA ILE A 81 -6.59 -0.50 -0.87
C ILE A 81 -7.98 -1.03 -0.51
N ASN A 82 -9.04 -0.42 -1.03
CA ASN A 82 -10.41 -0.86 -0.78
C ASN A 82 -10.66 -2.27 -1.34
N ASN A 83 -10.24 -2.54 -2.57
CA ASN A 83 -10.37 -3.87 -3.18
C ASN A 83 -9.65 -4.96 -2.37
N LEU A 84 -8.45 -4.66 -1.84
CA LEU A 84 -7.74 -5.60 -0.96
C LEU A 84 -8.49 -5.81 0.36
N PHE A 85 -9.02 -4.75 0.96
CA PHE A 85 -9.78 -4.85 2.20
C PHE A 85 -11.09 -5.65 2.01
N GLU A 86 -11.82 -5.41 0.92
CA GLU A 86 -13.01 -6.17 0.56
C GLU A 86 -12.70 -7.65 0.34
N ALA A 87 -11.60 -7.95 -0.35
CA ALA A 87 -11.13 -9.32 -0.51
C ALA A 87 -10.83 -9.97 0.85
N HIS A 88 -10.23 -9.22 1.78
CA HIS A 88 -9.88 -9.70 3.12
C HIS A 88 -11.10 -10.04 4.00
N VAL A 89 -12.14 -9.21 3.95
CA VAL A 89 -13.36 -9.43 4.74
C VAL A 89 -14.36 -10.39 4.06
N GLY A 90 -14.14 -10.71 2.79
CA GLY A 90 -14.98 -11.62 2.02
C GLY A 90 -14.83 -13.09 2.39
N PHE A 91 -15.79 -13.92 1.95
CA PHE A 91 -15.86 -15.35 2.31
C PHE A 91 -14.66 -16.18 1.82
N ASN A 92 -14.13 -15.90 0.63
CA ASN A 92 -12.99 -16.61 0.02
C ASN A 92 -11.69 -15.80 0.09
N ASN A 93 -11.46 -15.13 1.22
CA ASN A 93 -10.37 -14.16 1.35
C ASN A 93 -8.99 -14.74 1.02
N PHE A 94 -8.65 -15.92 1.52
CA PHE A 94 -7.33 -16.52 1.27
C PHE A 94 -7.06 -16.83 -0.21
N TYR A 95 -8.10 -17.00 -1.02
CA TYR A 95 -7.97 -17.18 -2.47
C TYR A 95 -7.84 -15.85 -3.21
N ASN A 96 -8.57 -14.82 -2.77
CA ASN A 96 -8.67 -13.54 -3.48
C ASN A 96 -7.55 -12.55 -3.11
N GLU A 97 -7.14 -12.53 -1.84
CA GLU A 97 -6.13 -11.62 -1.28
C GLU A 97 -4.83 -11.54 -2.11
N PRO A 98 -4.22 -12.64 -2.60
CA PRO A 98 -2.93 -12.59 -3.29
C PRO A 98 -2.92 -11.68 -4.53
N ALA A 99 -3.98 -11.72 -5.33
CA ALA A 99 -4.09 -10.91 -6.54
C ALA A 99 -4.17 -9.43 -6.19
N HIS A 100 -5.01 -9.07 -5.22
CA HIS A 100 -5.17 -7.69 -4.78
C HIS A 100 -3.93 -7.13 -4.09
N ALA A 101 -3.24 -7.95 -3.29
CA ALA A 101 -1.99 -7.57 -2.63
C ALA A 101 -0.89 -7.26 -3.65
N LYS A 102 -0.75 -8.11 -4.68
CA LYS A 102 0.18 -7.89 -5.80
C LYS A 102 -0.15 -6.60 -6.56
N PHE A 103 -1.44 -6.34 -6.83
CA PHE A 103 -1.84 -5.12 -7.52
C PHE A 103 -1.56 -3.88 -6.70
N LEU A 104 -1.85 -3.87 -5.40
CA LEU A 104 -1.50 -2.76 -4.50
C LEU A 104 0.02 -2.51 -4.52
N ALA A 105 0.83 -3.58 -4.43
CA ALA A 105 2.29 -3.46 -4.39
C ALA A 105 2.89 -2.75 -5.62
N ALA A 106 2.26 -2.88 -6.79
CA ALA A 106 2.73 -2.25 -8.02
C ALA A 106 2.61 -0.71 -8.01
N TYR A 107 1.78 -0.14 -7.14
CA TYR A 107 1.56 1.32 -7.00
C TYR A 107 2.38 1.95 -5.87
N ILE A 108 3.02 1.14 -5.02
CA ILE A 108 3.82 1.64 -3.89
C ILE A 108 5.28 1.76 -4.32
N PRO A 109 5.88 2.97 -4.29
CA PRO A 109 7.29 3.12 -4.66
C PRO A 109 8.20 2.38 -3.68
N GLY A 110 9.40 2.02 -4.14
CA GLY A 110 10.41 1.39 -3.28
C GLY A 110 10.84 2.27 -2.09
N THR A 111 10.65 3.58 -2.20
CA THR A 111 10.86 4.54 -1.10
C THR A 111 9.78 4.47 -0.03
N GLY A 112 8.63 3.84 -0.31
CA GLY A 112 7.48 3.77 0.59
C GLY A 112 6.67 5.06 0.73
N VAL A 113 7.07 6.14 0.05
CA VAL A 113 6.36 7.42 0.11
C VAL A 113 5.01 7.31 -0.61
N ILE A 114 3.94 7.56 0.13
CA ILE A 114 2.55 7.54 -0.37
C ILE A 114 1.83 8.85 -0.05
N PRO A 115 0.75 9.19 -0.78
CA PRO A 115 -0.08 10.35 -0.45
C PRO A 115 -0.71 10.25 0.93
N ASP A 116 -0.66 11.34 1.71
CA ASP A 116 -1.23 11.44 3.05
C ASP A 116 -2.71 11.06 3.11
N ALA A 117 -3.48 11.40 2.07
CA ALA A 117 -4.91 11.16 1.98
C ALA A 117 -5.30 9.67 2.08
N VAL A 118 -4.41 8.75 1.66
CA VAL A 118 -4.67 7.30 1.71
C VAL A 118 -3.89 6.57 2.80
N ARG A 119 -3.01 7.28 3.54
CA ARG A 119 -2.11 6.66 4.53
C ARG A 119 -2.86 5.85 5.58
N ALA A 120 -3.89 6.43 6.19
CA ALA A 120 -4.62 5.78 7.28
C ALA A 120 -5.28 4.47 6.83
N ILE A 121 -5.97 4.49 5.68
CA ILE A 121 -6.62 3.30 5.13
C ILE A 121 -5.59 2.28 4.63
N TYR A 122 -4.48 2.72 4.04
CA TYR A 122 -3.39 1.87 3.60
C TYR A 122 -2.80 1.06 4.77
N VAL A 123 -2.44 1.75 5.85
CA VAL A 123 -1.85 1.14 7.05
C VAL A 123 -2.86 0.19 7.70
N LYS A 124 -4.10 0.62 7.91
CA LYS A 124 -5.15 -0.23 8.49
C LYS A 124 -5.35 -1.50 7.67
N THR A 125 -5.51 -1.39 6.35
CA THR A 125 -5.78 -2.53 5.47
C THR A 125 -4.62 -3.53 5.48
N LEU A 126 -3.38 -3.07 5.31
CA LEU A 126 -2.23 -3.98 5.32
C LEU A 126 -2.05 -4.68 6.66
N ILE A 127 -2.23 -3.97 7.77
CA ILE A 127 -2.12 -4.58 9.10
C ILE A 127 -3.24 -5.58 9.32
N MET A 128 -4.49 -5.25 8.98
CA MET A 128 -5.62 -6.19 9.06
C MET A 128 -5.37 -7.47 8.27
N CYS A 129 -4.91 -7.34 7.01
CA CYS A 129 -4.56 -8.51 6.19
C CYS A 129 -3.43 -9.32 6.82
N ARG A 130 -2.40 -8.65 7.33
CA ARG A 130 -1.20 -9.32 7.83
C ARG A 130 -1.37 -10.00 9.19
N ILE A 131 -2.23 -9.48 10.06
CA ILE A 131 -2.55 -10.11 11.34
C ILE A 131 -3.56 -11.25 11.20
N GLY A 132 -4.31 -11.26 10.10
CA GLY A 132 -5.26 -12.31 9.75
C GLY A 132 -6.68 -12.03 10.24
N ASN A 133 -7.58 -12.96 9.93
CA ASN A 133 -9.01 -12.82 10.19
C ASN A 133 -9.51 -13.65 11.40
N GLY A 134 -8.61 -14.11 12.27
CA GLY A 134 -8.95 -14.99 13.41
C GLY A 134 -9.04 -16.48 13.05
N HIS A 135 -9.06 -16.83 11.76
CA HIS A 135 -8.89 -18.19 11.26
C HIS A 135 -7.49 -18.43 10.64
N GLY A 136 -6.72 -17.38 10.47
CA GLY A 136 -5.35 -17.41 9.96
C GLY A 136 -5.04 -16.22 9.04
N VAL A 137 -3.87 -16.29 8.40
CA VAL A 137 -3.35 -15.32 7.43
C VAL A 137 -3.29 -15.97 6.05
N CYS A 138 -3.55 -15.22 4.97
CA CYS A 138 -3.30 -15.73 3.62
C CYS A 138 -1.79 -15.93 3.38
N TRP A 139 -1.34 -17.19 3.33
CA TRP A 139 0.07 -17.53 3.12
C TRP A 139 0.58 -17.05 1.76
N ALA A 140 -0.24 -17.13 0.71
CA ALA A 140 0.12 -16.73 -0.64
C ALA A 140 0.23 -15.19 -0.80
N ALA A 141 -0.41 -14.41 0.06
CA ALA A 141 -0.33 -12.95 0.05
C ALA A 141 0.70 -12.39 1.04
N ARG A 142 1.13 -13.19 2.02
CA ARG A 142 2.01 -12.78 3.13
C ARG A 142 3.28 -12.06 2.69
N ALA A 143 3.96 -12.57 1.65
CA ALA A 143 5.19 -11.95 1.15
C ALA A 143 4.96 -10.51 0.66
N TYR A 144 3.83 -10.21 0.02
CA TYR A 144 3.49 -8.86 -0.41
C TYR A 144 3.20 -7.94 0.79
N TYR A 145 2.55 -8.45 1.83
CA TYR A 145 2.30 -7.67 3.04
C TYR A 145 3.61 -7.33 3.76
N ASP A 146 4.49 -8.32 3.94
CA ASP A 146 5.80 -8.14 4.56
C ASP A 146 6.63 -7.14 3.75
N GLU A 147 6.70 -7.28 2.41
CA GLU A 147 7.38 -6.33 1.51
C GLU A 147 6.85 -4.89 1.65
N LEU A 148 5.52 -4.72 1.77
CA LEU A 148 4.90 -3.41 1.88
C LEU A 148 5.07 -2.78 3.26
N ILE A 149 4.95 -3.57 4.32
CA ILE A 149 5.20 -3.12 5.70
C ILE A 149 6.69 -2.77 5.86
N GLU A 150 7.59 -3.49 5.18
CA GLU A 150 9.00 -3.15 5.12
C GLU A 150 9.28 -1.79 4.46
N ARG A 151 8.34 -1.20 3.73
CA ARG A 151 8.49 0.14 3.14
C ARG A 151 7.95 1.27 4.01
N PHE A 152 7.29 0.96 5.12
CA PHE A 152 6.71 1.98 6.00
C PHE A 152 7.74 3.01 6.43
N GLN A 153 7.38 4.29 6.30
CA GLN A 153 8.12 5.40 6.86
C GLN A 153 7.61 5.68 8.28
N GLU A 154 8.27 6.60 8.98
CA GLU A 154 7.94 6.96 10.36
C GLU A 154 6.45 7.31 10.54
N SER A 155 5.82 7.95 9.56
CA SER A 155 4.39 8.28 9.56
C SER A 155 3.49 7.05 9.57
N GLU A 156 3.82 6.03 8.76
CA GLU A 156 3.06 4.78 8.73
C GLU A 156 3.31 3.96 9.99
N ILE A 157 4.54 3.95 10.52
CA ILE A 157 4.85 3.26 11.78
C ILE A 157 4.05 3.89 12.93
N LEU A 158 4.02 5.22 13.04
CA LEU A 158 3.19 5.91 14.03
C LEU A 158 1.70 5.55 13.83
N ALA A 159 1.22 5.51 12.59
CA ALA A 159 -0.15 5.10 12.29
C ALA A 159 -0.44 3.66 12.76
N VAL A 160 0.51 2.72 12.63
CA VAL A 160 0.38 1.37 13.18
C VAL A 160 0.14 1.41 14.69
N THR A 161 0.87 2.24 15.44
CA THR A 161 0.66 2.37 16.89
C THR A 161 -0.70 2.93 17.27
N ASN A 162 -1.31 3.73 16.40
CA ASN A 162 -2.66 4.27 16.59
C ASN A 162 -3.76 3.25 16.27
N LEU A 163 -3.46 2.18 15.53
CA LEU A 163 -4.48 1.18 15.15
C LEU A 163 -5.08 0.44 16.34
N VAL A 164 -4.42 0.39 17.49
CA VAL A 164 -5.03 -0.15 18.71
C VAL A 164 -6.30 0.62 19.10
N LEU A 165 -6.44 1.88 18.69
CA LEU A 165 -7.63 2.70 18.93
C LEU A 165 -8.77 2.45 17.93
N ASP A 166 -8.47 1.81 16.80
CA ASP A 166 -9.47 1.49 15.77
C ASP A 166 -10.33 0.31 16.22
N SER A 167 -11.65 0.43 16.09
CA SER A 167 -12.59 -0.60 16.58
C SER A 167 -12.43 -1.94 15.88
N ASP A 168 -12.16 -1.94 14.58
CA ASP A 168 -12.07 -3.18 13.79
C ASP A 168 -10.78 -3.91 14.13
N VAL A 169 -9.67 -3.16 14.23
CA VAL A 169 -8.38 -3.71 14.63
C VAL A 169 -8.45 -4.18 16.08
N SER A 170 -8.95 -3.36 17.01
CA SER A 170 -9.08 -3.75 18.42
C SER A 170 -9.94 -4.99 18.60
N SER A 171 -11.02 -5.15 17.81
CA SER A 171 -11.83 -6.36 17.83
C SER A 171 -11.04 -7.56 17.33
N ARG A 172 -10.22 -7.40 16.27
CA ARG A 172 -9.39 -8.47 15.73
C ARG A 172 -8.29 -8.90 16.70
N LEU A 173 -7.73 -7.98 17.47
CA LEU A 173 -6.67 -8.27 18.45
C LEU A 173 -7.17 -9.05 19.68
N GLN A 174 -8.48 -9.31 19.81
CA GLN A 174 -9.00 -10.26 20.81
C GLN A 174 -8.65 -11.71 20.49
N PHE A 175 -8.36 -12.02 19.22
CA PHE A 175 -7.86 -13.34 18.81
C PHE A 175 -6.36 -13.44 19.09
N SER A 176 -5.95 -14.49 19.80
CA SER A 176 -4.56 -14.68 20.26
C SER A 176 -3.55 -14.72 19.11
N GLU A 177 -3.89 -15.36 18.00
CA GLU A 177 -3.05 -15.42 16.80
C GLU A 177 -2.86 -14.02 16.19
N CYS A 178 -3.95 -13.26 16.01
CA CYS A 178 -3.89 -11.90 15.50
C CYS A 178 -3.07 -10.97 16.39
N ALA A 179 -3.23 -11.08 17.72
CA ALA A 179 -2.44 -10.32 18.68
C ALA A 179 -0.94 -10.66 18.62
N THR A 180 -0.61 -11.96 18.46
CA THR A 180 0.78 -12.42 18.30
C THR A 180 1.40 -11.88 17.01
N ASN A 181 0.66 -11.94 15.91
CA ASN A 181 1.07 -11.40 14.62
C ASN A 181 1.28 -9.88 14.68
N TYR A 182 0.37 -9.15 15.34
CA TYR A 182 0.49 -7.71 15.52
C TYR A 182 1.72 -7.35 16.37
N ASN A 183 1.96 -8.06 17.48
CA ASN A 183 3.14 -7.87 18.32
C ASN A 183 4.44 -8.11 17.51
N THR A 184 4.47 -9.13 16.66
CA THR A 184 5.60 -9.42 15.75
C THR A 184 5.88 -8.24 14.82
N ILE A 185 4.83 -7.66 14.22
CA ILE A 185 4.96 -6.47 13.37
C ILE A 185 5.49 -5.29 14.19
N CYS A 186 4.95 -5.04 15.38
CA CYS A 186 5.42 -3.97 16.25
C CYS A 186 6.91 -4.14 16.62
N GLN A 187 7.36 -5.35 16.92
CA GLN A 187 8.77 -5.65 17.20
C GLN A 187 9.68 -5.34 16.00
N GLN A 188 9.25 -5.72 14.79
CA GLN A 188 9.99 -5.42 13.55
C GLN A 188 10.06 -3.91 13.31
N LEU A 189 8.94 -3.21 13.41
CA LEU A 189 8.89 -1.76 13.18
C LEU A 189 9.65 -0.98 14.26
N ARG A 190 9.70 -1.50 15.50
CA ARG A 190 10.44 -0.90 16.61
C ARG A 190 11.95 -0.79 16.36
N GLN A 191 12.52 -1.68 15.55
CA GLN A 191 13.93 -1.64 15.15
C GLN A 191 14.23 -0.49 14.18
N ARG A 192 13.20 0.11 13.59
CA ARG A 192 13.31 1.12 12.53
C ARG A 192 12.70 2.46 12.89
N ALA A 193 11.83 2.49 13.90
CA ALA A 193 11.26 3.71 14.43
C ALA A 193 12.37 4.64 14.94
N VAL A 194 12.30 5.91 14.55
CA VAL A 194 13.27 6.94 14.93
C VAL A 194 12.64 7.92 15.93
N ASN A 195 11.35 8.21 15.81
CA ASN A 195 10.70 9.17 16.68
C ASN A 195 10.51 8.59 18.09
N GLN A 196 10.93 9.34 19.12
CA GLN A 196 10.83 8.91 20.52
C GLN A 196 9.39 8.57 20.94
N ARG A 197 8.40 9.30 20.40
CA ARG A 197 6.97 9.05 20.67
C ARG A 197 6.55 7.71 20.11
N THR A 198 6.90 7.43 18.84
CA THR A 198 6.60 6.16 18.16
C THR A 198 7.29 4.99 18.87
N ILE A 199 8.57 5.16 19.21
CA ILE A 199 9.35 4.19 20.00
C ILE A 199 8.64 3.86 21.31
N THR A 200 8.26 4.88 22.08
CA THR A 200 7.60 4.70 23.38
C THR A 200 6.24 4.00 23.23
N ALA A 201 5.48 4.36 22.19
CA ALA A 201 4.20 3.72 21.88
C ALA A 201 4.37 2.24 21.52
N LEU A 202 5.34 1.92 20.67
CA LEU A 202 5.66 0.54 20.28
C LEU A 202 6.13 -0.27 21.48
N ASP A 203 7.04 0.25 22.32
CA ASP A 203 7.52 -0.45 23.52
C ASP A 203 6.37 -0.75 24.48
N ARG A 204 5.42 0.17 24.66
CA ARG A 204 4.21 -0.07 25.45
C ARG A 204 3.37 -1.21 24.88
N ILE A 205 3.12 -1.20 23.57
CA ILE A 205 2.35 -2.25 22.90
C ILE A 205 3.04 -3.61 23.01
N ILE A 206 4.35 -3.67 22.74
CA ILE A 206 5.15 -4.91 22.73
C ILE A 206 5.13 -5.57 24.11
N ASN A 207 5.23 -4.78 25.18
CA ASN A 207 5.26 -5.26 26.56
C ASN A 207 3.87 -5.54 27.16
N THR A 208 2.80 -5.39 26.38
CA THR A 208 1.42 -5.63 26.84
C THR A 208 0.94 -7.00 26.37
N THR A 209 0.32 -7.77 27.26
CA THR A 209 -0.26 -9.07 26.86
C THR A 209 -1.50 -8.87 25.98
N PRO A 210 -1.87 -9.84 25.13
CA PRO A 210 -3.09 -9.76 24.32
C PRO A 210 -4.35 -9.43 25.15
N GLN A 211 -4.46 -9.97 26.36
CA GLN A 211 -5.59 -9.74 27.27
C GLN A 211 -5.60 -8.32 27.87
N GLN A 212 -4.44 -7.70 28.00
CA GLN A 212 -4.29 -6.36 28.55
C GLN A 212 -4.42 -5.27 27.47
N LEU A 213 -4.28 -5.63 26.19
CA LEU A 213 -4.29 -4.68 25.08
C LEU A 213 -5.57 -3.82 25.01
N PRO A 214 -6.80 -4.38 25.21
CA PRO A 214 -8.01 -3.56 25.27
C PRO A 214 -8.00 -2.51 26.39
N ASN A 215 -7.34 -2.82 27.51
CA ASN A 215 -7.26 -1.93 28.67
C ASN A 215 -6.14 -0.89 28.53
N LEU A 216 -5.05 -1.21 27.83
CA LEU A 216 -3.94 -0.29 27.54
C LEU A 216 -4.43 1.00 26.88
N ILE A 217 -5.33 0.86 25.91
CA ILE A 217 -5.96 1.97 25.14
C ILE A 217 -6.78 2.91 26.03
N ARG A 218 -7.34 2.39 27.13
CA ARG A 218 -8.15 3.18 28.07
C ARG A 218 -7.29 3.99 29.03
N THR A 219 -5.99 3.73 29.10
CA THR A 219 -5.10 4.47 30.00
C THR A 219 -4.84 5.88 29.48
N THR A 220 -4.91 6.87 30.37
CA THR A 220 -4.62 8.28 30.07
C THR A 220 -3.21 8.46 29.52
N GLU A 221 -2.27 7.61 29.94
CA GLU A 221 -0.89 7.63 29.47
C GLU A 221 -0.78 7.23 28.00
N MET A 222 -1.39 6.11 27.59
CA MET A 222 -1.35 5.67 26.19
C MET A 222 -2.03 6.69 25.28
N ARG A 223 -3.18 7.23 25.71
CA ARG A 223 -3.87 8.31 24.98
C ARG A 223 -2.99 9.56 24.80
N ARG A 224 -2.25 9.96 25.84
CA ARG A 224 -1.29 11.07 25.76
C ARG A 224 -0.15 10.76 24.78
N ILE A 225 0.44 9.56 24.85
CA ILE A 225 1.52 9.13 23.94
C ILE A 225 1.01 9.11 22.49
N LEU A 226 -0.21 8.64 22.25
CA LEU A 226 -0.83 8.62 20.93
C LEU A 226 -1.39 9.98 20.50
N GLY A 227 -1.39 10.98 21.38
CA GLY A 227 -1.86 12.35 21.11
C GLY A 227 -3.35 12.43 20.84
N VAL A 228 -4.12 11.53 21.44
CA VAL A 228 -5.58 11.53 21.42
C VAL A 228 -6.04 12.09 22.76
N GLN A 229 -6.62 13.29 22.77
CA GLN A 229 -7.19 13.92 23.97
C GLN A 229 -8.58 13.36 24.25
#